data_AF-A0AAI8CLG8-F1
#
_entry.id   AF-A0AAI8CLG8-F1
#
_cell.length_a   1.000
_cell.length_b   1.000
_cell.length_c   1.000
_cell.angle_alpha   90.00
_cell.angle_beta   90.00
_cell.angle_gamma   90.00
#
_symmetry.space_group_name_H-M   'P 1'
#
loop_
_entity.id
_entity.type
_entity.pdbx_description
1 polymer ?
#
loop_
_entity_poly.entity_id
_entity_poly.type
_entity_poly.pdbx_seq_one_letter_code
_entity_poly.pdbx_strand_id
1 'polypeptide(L)'
;MGTLILSIVAAVTSFYLTKSYSYFSLILVGLYFTFRKNERAESLAGLNLLLISAVAILGKFRPYSLDGLNFVVYGTFLAILYDIVKAWYGLIPMLLLTGMGIGAIGAVKFGSKGYLLGLILIPVVLREYSLQRKLGGSKE
;
A
#
# COMPACT_ATOMS: atom_id res chain seq x y z
N MET A 1 10.23 3.67 12.51
CA MET A 1 11.33 4.44 11.85
C MET A 1 11.59 4.00 10.42
N GLY A 2 11.61 2.70 10.10
CA GLY A 2 11.80 2.23 8.72
C GLY A 2 10.75 2.75 7.73
N THR A 3 9.50 2.88 8.16
CA THR A 3 8.40 3.46 7.36
C THR A 3 8.58 4.93 7.02
N LEU A 4 9.16 5.73 7.93
CA LEU A 4 9.47 7.14 7.65
C LEU A 4 10.49 7.24 6.51
N ILE A 5 11.57 6.45 6.57
CA ILE A 5 12.59 6.41 5.51
C ILE A 5 11.95 5.98 4.19
N LEU A 6 11.17 4.88 4.21
CA LEU A 6 10.45 4.40 3.02
C LEU A 6 9.48 5.44 2.47
N SER A 7 8.83 6.23 3.32
CA SER A 7 7.90 7.28 2.88
C SER A 7 8.61 8.43 2.18
N ILE A 8 9.79 8.83 2.66
CA ILE A 8 10.63 9.85 2.02
C ILE A 8 11.15 9.33 0.68
N VAL A 9 11.66 8.09 0.64
CA VAL A 9 12.14 7.46 -0.60
C VAL A 9 11.00 7.35 -1.62
N ALA A 10 9.82 6.89 -1.20
CA ALA A 10 8.65 6.77 -2.05
C ALA A 10 8.18 8.13 -2.59
N ALA A 11 8.17 9.17 -1.75
CA ALA A 11 7.81 10.53 -2.14
C ALA A 11 8.79 11.09 -3.18
N VAL A 12 10.10 11.02 -2.92
CA VAL A 12 11.14 11.54 -3.81
C VAL A 12 11.16 10.80 -5.14
N THR A 13 11.09 9.47 -5.12
CA THR A 13 11.09 8.66 -6.35
C THR A 13 9.82 8.89 -7.16
N SER A 14 8.65 8.99 -6.52
CA SER A 14 7.39 9.29 -7.22
C SER A 14 7.37 10.69 -7.81
N PHE A 15 7.88 11.69 -7.09
CA PHE A 15 8.08 13.05 -7.62
C PHE A 15 9.05 13.04 -8.80
N TYR A 16 10.14 12.27 -8.72
CA TYR A 16 11.11 12.18 -9.78
C TYR A 16 10.49 11.67 -11.09
N LEU A 17 9.60 10.68 -11.00
CA LEU A 17 8.88 10.10 -12.14
C LEU A 17 7.78 11.01 -12.67
N THR A 18 6.93 11.56 -11.79
CA THR A 18 5.67 12.22 -12.18
C THR A 18 5.74 13.76 -12.23
N LYS A 19 6.75 14.35 -11.59
CA LYS A 19 6.88 15.81 -11.35
C LYS A 19 5.75 16.43 -10.53
N SER A 20 4.90 15.63 -9.87
CA SER A 20 3.82 16.15 -9.03
C SER A 20 4.24 16.26 -7.57
N TYR A 21 4.04 17.43 -6.98
CA TYR A 21 4.29 17.66 -5.55
C TYR A 21 3.31 16.93 -4.63
N SER A 22 2.18 16.44 -5.15
CA SER A 22 1.18 15.72 -4.36
C SER A 22 1.74 14.46 -3.67
N TYR A 23 2.77 13.84 -4.24
CA TYR A 23 3.39 12.63 -3.69
C TYR A 23 4.22 12.90 -2.42
N PHE A 24 4.58 14.15 -2.11
CA PHE A 24 5.20 14.49 -0.82
C PHE A 24 4.25 14.28 0.36
N SER A 25 2.93 14.18 0.11
CA SER A 25 1.96 13.81 1.15
C SER A 25 2.25 12.42 1.76
N LEU A 26 2.95 11.51 1.06
CA LEU A 26 3.35 10.20 1.60
C LEU A 26 4.22 10.33 2.86
N ILE A 27 4.99 11.41 3.00
CA ILE A 27 5.80 11.68 4.20
C ILE A 27 4.91 11.79 5.44
N LEU A 28 3.69 12.31 5.30
CA LEU A 28 2.73 12.40 6.40
C LEU A 28 2.35 11.02 6.94
N VAL A 29 2.28 10.00 6.08
CA VAL A 29 2.01 8.61 6.51
C VAL A 29 3.19 8.08 7.33
N GLY A 30 4.42 8.34 6.90
CA GLY A 30 5.62 7.97 7.65
C GLY A 30 5.70 8.67 9.01
N LEU A 31 5.34 9.96 9.07
CA LEU A 31 5.26 10.70 10.32
C LEU A 31 4.16 10.13 11.23
N TYR A 32 2.97 9.82 10.69
CA TYR A 32 1.87 9.23 11.45
C TYR A 32 2.31 7.95 12.19
N PHE A 33 2.93 7.00 11.49
CA PHE A 33 3.41 5.74 12.10
C PHE A 33 4.68 5.91 12.93
N THR A 34 5.40 7.02 12.82
CA THR A 34 6.47 7.34 13.77
C THR A 34 5.92 7.65 15.16
N PHE A 35 4.73 8.25 15.25
CA PHE A 35 4.05 8.53 16.52
C PHE A 35 3.15 7.38 16.99
N ARG A 36 2.57 6.60 16.07
CA ARG A 36 1.66 5.48 16.36
C ARG A 36 2.38 4.13 16.31
N LYS A 37 2.45 3.42 17.44
CA LYS A 37 3.11 2.10 17.56
C LYS A 37 2.20 0.91 17.17
N ASN A 38 1.57 0.95 16.00
CA ASN A 38 0.84 -0.22 15.48
C ASN A 38 1.69 -0.93 14.42
N GLU A 39 2.42 -1.94 14.87
CA GLU A 39 3.39 -2.67 14.04
C GLU A 39 2.75 -3.30 12.78
N ARG A 40 1.48 -3.74 12.87
CA ARG A 40 0.80 -4.37 11.72
C ARG A 40 0.45 -3.34 10.64
N ALA A 41 -0.20 -2.25 11.04
CA ALA A 41 -0.56 -1.18 10.12
C ALA A 41 0.69 -0.51 9.54
N GLU A 42 1.72 -0.31 10.36
CA GLU A 42 3.03 0.20 9.94
C GLU A 42 3.68 -0.73 8.91
N SER A 43 3.69 -2.04 9.14
CA SER A 43 4.27 -3.02 8.21
C SER A 43 3.57 -3.01 6.84
N LEU A 44 2.24 -2.99 6.83
CA LEU A 44 1.45 -2.95 5.60
C LEU A 44 1.63 -1.64 4.83
N ALA A 45 1.66 -0.50 5.53
CA ALA A 45 1.99 0.79 4.92
C ALA A 45 3.41 0.77 4.32
N GLY A 46 4.39 0.19 5.04
CA GLY A 46 5.76 0.01 4.56
C GLY A 46 5.84 -0.81 3.27
N LEU A 47 5.08 -1.90 3.16
CA LEU A 47 5.01 -2.70 1.92
C LEU A 47 4.48 -1.89 0.74
N ASN A 48 3.42 -1.10 0.95
CA ASN A 48 2.91 -0.23 -0.12
C ASN A 48 3.91 0.87 -0.49
N LEU A 49 4.60 1.47 0.47
CA LEU A 49 5.66 2.46 0.20
C LEU A 49 6.83 1.87 -0.59
N LEU A 50 7.20 0.62 -0.30
CA LEU A 50 8.20 -0.11 -1.07
C LEU A 50 7.72 -0.35 -2.50
N LEU A 51 6.47 -0.78 -2.68
CA LEU A 51 5.86 -0.98 -4.00
C LEU A 51 5.81 0.34 -4.79
N ILE A 52 5.39 1.44 -4.18
CA ILE A 52 5.38 2.79 -4.78
C ILE A 52 6.78 3.15 -5.26
N SER A 53 7.79 2.97 -4.41
CA SER A 53 9.18 3.26 -4.75
C SER A 53 9.67 2.41 -5.94
N ALA A 54 9.37 1.11 -5.93
CA ALA A 54 9.75 0.20 -7.00
C ALA A 54 9.09 0.59 -8.34
N VAL A 55 7.79 0.90 -8.33
CA VAL A 55 7.05 1.34 -9.51
C VAL A 55 7.59 2.67 -10.01
N ALA A 56 7.88 3.61 -9.10
CA ALA A 56 8.40 4.92 -9.47
C ALA A 56 9.79 4.84 -10.12
N ILE A 57 10.69 4.02 -9.57
CA ILE A 57 12.04 3.80 -10.13
C ILE A 57 11.96 3.07 -11.47
N LEU A 58 11.20 1.98 -11.54
CA LEU A 58 11.09 1.17 -12.76
C LEU A 58 10.29 1.85 -13.87
N GLY A 59 9.29 2.66 -13.50
CA GLY A 59 8.43 3.40 -14.43
C GLY A 59 9.18 4.46 -15.23
N LYS A 60 10.38 4.86 -14.80
CA LYS A 60 11.23 5.72 -15.63
C LYS A 60 11.78 5.00 -16.86
N PHE A 61 11.99 3.69 -16.76
CA PHE A 61 12.63 2.88 -17.80
C PHE A 61 11.62 2.01 -18.57
N ARG A 62 10.39 1.90 -18.09
CA ARG A 62 9.34 1.07 -18.68
C ARG A 62 7.99 1.78 -18.63
N PRO A 63 7.06 1.45 -19.54
CA PRO A 63 5.69 1.93 -19.44
C PRO A 63 5.11 1.63 -18.06
N TYR A 64 4.44 2.61 -17.47
CA TYR A 64 3.85 2.52 -16.14
C TYR A 64 2.43 3.06 -16.15
N SER A 65 1.65 2.69 -15.13
CA SER A 65 0.29 3.20 -14.93
C SER A 65 0.30 4.27 -13.84
N LEU A 66 0.00 5.51 -14.22
CA LEU A 66 -0.21 6.62 -13.27
C LEU A 66 -1.38 6.32 -12.34
N ASP A 67 -2.50 5.82 -12.88
CA ASP A 67 -3.67 5.44 -12.09
C ASP A 67 -3.31 4.32 -11.10
N GLY A 68 -2.54 3.33 -11.56
CA GLY A 68 -2.06 2.25 -10.71
C GLY A 68 -1.21 2.76 -9.54
N LEU A 69 -0.27 3.67 -9.82
CA LEU A 69 0.54 4.32 -8.79
C LEU A 69 -0.33 5.09 -7.79
N ASN A 70 -1.31 5.86 -8.28
CA ASN A 70 -2.23 6.64 -7.46
C ASN A 70 -3.09 5.74 -6.56
N PHE A 71 -3.60 4.61 -7.07
CA PHE A 71 -4.35 3.66 -6.26
C PHE A 71 -3.52 3.08 -5.11
N VAL A 72 -2.25 2.73 -5.35
CA VAL A 72 -1.36 2.28 -4.26
C VAL A 72 -1.10 3.40 -3.26
N VAL A 73 -0.93 4.65 -3.71
CA VAL A 73 -0.78 5.82 -2.82
C VAL A 73 -2.02 5.99 -1.94
N TYR A 74 -3.22 6.02 -2.52
CA TYR A 74 -4.46 6.12 -1.76
C TYR A 74 -4.65 4.95 -0.80
N GLY A 75 -4.35 3.72 -1.23
CA GLY A 75 -4.34 2.54 -0.35
C GLY A 75 -3.39 2.69 0.83
N THR A 76 -2.22 3.31 0.62
CA THR A 76 -1.24 3.57 1.69
C THR A 76 -1.81 4.49 2.76
N PHE A 77 -2.58 5.52 2.39
CA PHE A 77 -3.27 6.38 3.36
C PHE A 77 -4.35 5.62 4.13
N LEU A 78 -5.04 4.67 3.50
CA LEU A 78 -6.05 3.85 4.17
C LEU A 78 -5.46 2.88 5.20
N ALA A 79 -4.14 2.69 5.25
CA ALA A 79 -3.50 2.01 6.38
C ALA A 79 -3.75 2.75 7.71
N ILE A 80 -3.94 4.08 7.68
CA ILE A 80 -4.32 4.89 8.84
C ILE A 80 -5.73 4.51 9.31
N LEU A 81 -6.66 4.29 8.39
CA LEU A 81 -8.02 3.86 8.72
C LEU A 81 -7.98 2.49 9.43
N TYR A 82 -7.15 1.56 8.95
CA TYR A 82 -6.97 0.28 9.63
C TYR A 82 -6.44 0.44 11.06
N ASP A 83 -5.47 1.32 11.27
CA ASP A 83 -4.94 1.62 12.60
C ASP A 83 -6.02 2.19 13.55
N ILE A 84 -6.93 3.00 13.03
CA ILE A 84 -8.04 3.58 13.81
C ILE A 84 -9.11 2.53 14.14
N VAL A 85 -9.55 1.76 13.13
CA VAL A 85 -10.64 0.78 13.26
C VAL A 85 -10.21 -0.45 14.06
N LYS A 86 -8.94 -0.85 13.97
CA LYS A 86 -8.34 -2.01 14.65
C LYS A 86 -9.03 -3.35 14.39
N ALA A 87 -9.81 -3.46 13.32
CA ALA A 87 -10.51 -4.67 12.91
C ALA A 87 -10.13 -5.05 11.48
N TRP A 88 -10.18 -6.35 11.15
CA TRP A 88 -9.71 -6.91 9.88
C TRP A 88 -10.41 -6.27 8.68
N TYR A 89 -11.70 -5.94 8.81
CA TYR A 89 -12.47 -5.31 7.75
C TYR A 89 -11.99 -3.89 7.43
N GLY A 90 -11.28 -3.24 8.37
CA GLY A 90 -10.61 -1.95 8.14
C GLY A 90 -9.48 -2.02 7.11
N LEU A 91 -8.96 -3.22 6.79
CA LEU A 91 -7.99 -3.42 5.72
C LEU A 91 -8.60 -3.54 4.33
N ILE A 92 -9.88 -3.87 4.23
CA ILE A 92 -10.54 -4.12 2.95
C ILE A 92 -10.35 -2.93 2.00
N PRO A 93 -10.60 -1.66 2.41
CA PRO A 93 -10.41 -0.51 1.53
C PRO A 93 -8.97 -0.35 1.06
N MET A 94 -7.99 -0.52 1.96
CA MET A 94 -6.57 -0.47 1.63
C MET A 94 -6.19 -1.54 0.60
N LEU A 95 -6.60 -2.78 0.83
CA LEU A 95 -6.24 -3.92 -0.01
C LEU A 95 -6.94 -3.86 -1.37
N LEU A 96 -8.20 -3.40 -1.44
CA LEU A 96 -8.89 -3.17 -2.71
C LEU A 96 -8.13 -2.16 -3.58
N LEU A 97 -7.80 -0.99 -3.03
CA LEU A 97 -7.06 0.03 -3.78
C LEU A 97 -5.65 -0.44 -4.15
N THR A 98 -4.95 -1.11 -3.23
CA THR A 98 -3.63 -1.67 -3.52
C THR A 98 -3.71 -2.72 -4.64
N GLY A 99 -4.76 -3.55 -4.65
CA GLY A 99 -4.98 -4.60 -5.64
C GLY A 99 -5.33 -4.04 -7.01
N MET A 100 -6.20 -3.01 -7.05
CA MET A 100 -6.47 -2.24 -8.27
C MET A 100 -5.19 -1.59 -8.79
N GLY A 101 -4.37 -1.05 -7.90
CA GLY A 101 -3.07 -0.47 -8.23
C GLY A 101 -2.13 -1.47 -8.89
N ILE A 102 -1.89 -2.61 -8.23
CA ILE A 102 -1.06 -3.71 -8.76
C ILE A 102 -1.63 -4.22 -10.09
N GLY A 103 -2.94 -4.40 -10.19
CA GLY A 103 -3.60 -4.86 -11.41
C GLY A 103 -3.42 -3.89 -12.57
N ALA A 104 -3.61 -2.58 -12.33
CA ALA A 104 -3.42 -1.54 -13.33
C ALA A 104 -1.94 -1.45 -13.77
N ILE A 105 -0.99 -1.55 -12.83
CA ILE A 105 0.45 -1.61 -13.15
C ILE A 105 0.75 -2.86 -13.99
N GLY A 106 0.20 -4.01 -13.62
CA GLY A 106 0.35 -5.27 -14.34
C GLY A 106 -0.23 -5.23 -15.75
N ALA A 107 -1.37 -4.56 -15.92
CA ALA A 107 -2.08 -4.46 -17.20
C ALA A 107 -1.25 -3.75 -18.27
N VAL A 108 -0.37 -2.83 -17.87
CA VAL A 108 0.55 -2.15 -18.80
C VAL A 108 1.49 -3.15 -19.51
N LYS A 109 1.89 -4.22 -18.84
CA LYS A 109 2.78 -5.24 -19.42
C LYS A 109 2.04 -6.46 -19.97
N PHE A 110 0.95 -6.87 -19.33
CA PHE A 110 0.27 -8.15 -19.60
C PHE A 110 -1.15 -7.98 -20.19
N GLY A 111 -1.56 -6.75 -20.52
CA GLY A 111 -2.91 -6.44 -20.99
C GLY A 111 -3.97 -6.79 -19.95
N SER A 112 -5.17 -7.20 -20.39
CA SER A 112 -6.29 -7.51 -19.48
C SER A 112 -5.99 -8.61 -18.46
N LYS A 113 -5.04 -9.50 -18.74
CA LYS A 113 -4.60 -10.54 -17.80
C LYS A 113 -3.80 -9.97 -16.62
N GLY A 114 -3.20 -8.80 -16.77
CA GLY A 114 -2.45 -8.12 -15.71
C GLY A 114 -3.31 -7.72 -14.51
N TYR A 115 -4.61 -7.49 -14.70
CA TYR A 115 -5.54 -7.21 -13.61
C TYR A 115 -5.66 -8.37 -12.60
N LEU A 116 -5.40 -9.61 -13.04
CA LEU A 116 -5.40 -10.78 -12.16
C LEU A 116 -4.28 -10.74 -11.11
N LEU A 117 -3.22 -9.96 -11.33
CA LEU A 117 -2.15 -9.78 -10.34
C LEU A 117 -2.67 -9.10 -9.06
N GLY A 118 -3.74 -8.31 -9.15
CA GLY A 118 -4.38 -7.70 -7.98
C GLY A 118 -4.97 -8.74 -7.01
N LEU A 119 -5.28 -9.95 -7.49
CA LEU A 119 -5.83 -11.04 -6.67
C LEU A 119 -4.81 -11.61 -5.67
N ILE A 120 -3.51 -11.27 -5.79
CA ILE A 120 -2.47 -11.65 -4.84
C ILE A 120 -2.74 -11.16 -3.42
N LEU A 121 -3.64 -10.19 -3.26
CA LEU A 121 -4.04 -9.66 -1.96
C LEU A 121 -5.13 -10.48 -1.26
N ILE A 122 -5.82 -11.39 -1.96
CA ILE A 122 -6.85 -12.25 -1.34
C ILE A 122 -6.26 -13.11 -0.20
N PRO A 123 -5.13 -13.80 -0.38
CA PRO A 123 -4.47 -14.53 0.72
C PRO A 123 -4.12 -13.64 1.91
N VAL A 124 -3.79 -12.37 1.67
CA VAL A 124 -3.46 -11.41 2.74
C VAL A 124 -4.70 -11.10 3.60
N VAL A 125 -5.86 -10.88 2.98
CA VAL A 125 -7.14 -10.69 3.70
C VAL A 125 -7.48 -11.93 4.54
N LEU A 126 -7.42 -13.12 3.92
CA LEU A 126 -7.74 -14.38 4.60
C LEU A 126 -6.82 -14.65 5.78
N ARG A 127 -5.53 -14.36 5.63
CA ARG A 127 -4.54 -14.45 6.71
C ARG A 127 -4.91 -13.53 7.86
N GLU A 128 -5.20 -12.26 7.61
CA GLU A 128 -5.52 -11.32 8.70
C GLU A 128 -6.84 -11.69 9.41
N TYR A 129 -7.86 -12.09 8.65
CA TYR A 129 -9.11 -12.61 9.22
C TYR A 129 -8.84 -13.80 10.16
N SER A 130 -8.02 -14.77 9.72
CA SER A 130 -7.66 -15.94 10.52
C SER A 130 -6.91 -15.57 11.81
N LEU A 131 -5.98 -14.60 11.73
CA LEU A 131 -5.19 -14.13 12.87
C LEU A 131 -6.07 -13.43 13.90
N GLN A 132 -6.99 -12.58 13.46
CA GLN A 132 -7.91 -11.91 14.37
C GLN A 132 -8.89 -12.88 15.02
N ARG A 133 -9.40 -13.88 14.29
CA ARG A 133 -10.24 -14.94 14.88
C ARG A 133 -9.49 -15.75 15.94
N LYS A 134 -8.23 -16.11 15.70
CA LYS A 134 -7.40 -16.83 16.68
C LYS A 134 -7.14 -16.00 17.95
N LEU A 135 -6.98 -14.69 17.81
CA LEU A 135 -6.78 -13.77 18.95
C LEU A 135 -8.10 -13.48 19.70
N GLY A 136 -9.23 -13.46 19.00
CA GLY A 136 -10.56 -13.31 19.60
C GLY A 136 -11.09 -14.56 20.29
N GLY A 137 -10.74 -15.76 19.81
CA GLY A 137 -11.16 -17.04 20.37
C GLY A 137 -10.40 -17.50 21.62
N SER A 138 -9.50 -16.68 22.17
CA SER A 138 -8.80 -16.96 23.44
C SER A 138 -9.53 -16.39 24.66
N LYS A 139 -10.78 -15.93 24.48
CA LYS A 139 -11.65 -15.37 25.53
C LYS A 139 -12.98 -16.11 25.68
N GLU A 140 -13.05 -17.36 25.24
CA GLU A 140 -14.16 -18.27 25.56
C GLU A 140 -13.63 -19.48 26.33
#